data_AF-A0A951W1Q7-F1
#
_entry.id   AF-A0A951W1Q7-F1
#
_cell.length_a   1.000
_cell.length_b   1.000
_cell.length_c   1.000
_cell.angle_alpha   90.00
_cell.angle_beta   90.00
_cell.angle_gamma   90.00
#
_symmetry.space_group_name_H-M   'P 1'
#
loop_
_entity.id
_entity.type
_entity.pdbx_description
1 polymer ?
#
loop_
_entity_poly.entity_id
_entity_poly.type
_entity_poly.pdbx_seq_one_letter_code
_entity_poly.pdbx_strand_id
1 'polypeptide(L)'
;MDNAPVPAESDPAHLAETQQALVEHWRVRGTESETLNWELLLETLEERILDLLKNNPNKLLGTLYVLDISERTYNEAMRRDGMEARAHALAEAILRRESQKIETRRRYTPRPPEIEDWIR
;
A
#
# COMPACT_ATOMS: atom_id res chain seq x y z
N MET A 1 9.59 -21.04 5.56
CA MET A 1 9.44 -20.91 4.09
C MET A 1 9.71 -19.46 3.80
N ASP A 2 10.91 -19.15 3.30
CA ASP A 2 11.24 -17.84 2.75
C ASP A 2 10.28 -17.56 1.60
N ASN A 3 9.35 -16.65 1.81
CA ASN A 3 8.55 -16.10 0.73
C ASN A 3 9.47 -15.06 0.08
N ALA A 4 10.17 -15.46 -0.98
CA ALA A 4 11.01 -14.53 -1.72
C ALA A 4 10.16 -13.29 -2.08
N PRO A 5 10.66 -12.06 -1.85
CA PRO A 5 9.88 -10.87 -2.12
C PRO A 5 9.43 -10.87 -3.57
N VAL A 6 8.16 -10.54 -3.80
CA VAL A 6 7.61 -10.40 -5.15
C VAL A 6 8.44 -9.31 -5.85
N PRO A 7 8.77 -9.38 -7.16
CA PRO A 7 9.69 -8.43 -7.79
C PRO A 7 9.34 -6.94 -7.57
N ALA A 8 8.06 -6.63 -7.41
CA ALA A 8 7.56 -5.29 -7.08
C ALA A 8 7.94 -4.81 -5.65
N GLU A 9 8.14 -5.72 -4.71
CA GLU A 9 8.52 -5.44 -3.31
C GLU A 9 10.02 -5.10 -3.16
N SER A 10 10.81 -5.27 -4.22
CA SER A 10 12.26 -4.98 -4.23
C SER A 10 12.69 -3.92 -5.25
N ASP A 11 11.80 -3.48 -6.16
CA ASP A 11 12.08 -2.38 -7.09
C ASP A 11 12.05 -1.03 -6.35
N PRO A 12 13.19 -0.28 -6.28
CA PRO A 12 13.24 1.00 -5.58
C PRO A 12 12.24 2.04 -6.09
N ALA A 13 11.97 2.06 -7.40
CA ALA A 13 11.00 3.00 -7.97
C ALA A 13 9.58 2.64 -7.52
N HIS A 14 9.25 1.34 -7.51
CA HIS A 14 7.96 0.85 -7.05
C HIS A 14 7.74 1.12 -5.57
N LEU A 15 8.78 0.90 -4.76
CA LEU A 15 8.77 1.18 -3.32
C LEU A 15 8.55 2.67 -3.06
N ALA A 16 9.21 3.56 -3.81
CA ALA A 16 9.03 5.01 -3.69
C ALA A 16 7.60 5.46 -4.07
N GLU A 17 7.04 4.94 -5.16
CA GLU A 17 5.64 5.22 -5.53
C GLU A 17 4.66 4.68 -4.48
N THR A 18 4.97 3.51 -3.90
CA THR A 18 4.15 2.91 -2.84
C THR A 18 4.19 3.78 -1.59
N GLN A 19 5.39 4.23 -1.18
CA GLN A 19 5.56 5.18 -0.09
C GLN A 19 4.74 6.45 -0.31
N GLN A 20 4.79 7.03 -1.52
CA GLN A 20 4.02 8.23 -1.84
C GLN A 20 2.51 8.00 -1.69
N ALA A 21 1.98 6.88 -2.17
CA ALA A 21 0.58 6.52 -1.98
C ALA A 21 0.20 6.40 -0.50
N LEU A 22 1.09 5.86 0.34
CA LEU A 22 0.87 5.80 1.78
C LEU A 22 0.84 7.20 2.41
N VAL A 23 1.76 8.10 2.02
CA VAL A 23 1.78 9.47 2.52
C VAL A 23 0.48 10.20 2.14
N GLU A 24 0.01 10.05 0.91
CA GLU A 24 -1.19 10.74 0.41
C GLU A 24 -2.49 10.20 1.03
N HIS A 25 -2.69 8.88 1.02
CA HIS A 25 -3.96 8.28 1.46
C HIS A 25 -4.03 8.02 2.96
N TRP A 26 -2.92 7.63 3.56
CA TRP A 26 -2.85 7.20 4.96
C TRP A 26 -2.26 8.25 5.89
N ARG A 27 -1.67 9.31 5.31
CA ARG A 27 -0.98 10.38 6.05
C ARG A 27 0.09 9.84 6.98
N VAL A 28 0.76 8.77 6.55
CA VAL A 28 1.97 8.30 7.23
C VAL A 28 3.09 9.29 7.02
N ARG A 29 4.06 9.31 7.93
CA ARG A 29 5.30 10.06 7.70
C ARG A 29 6.09 9.34 6.61
N GLY A 30 6.57 10.08 5.61
CA GLY A 30 7.55 9.53 4.68
C GLY A 30 8.79 9.07 5.46
N THR A 31 9.39 7.96 5.02
CA THR A 31 10.67 7.52 5.54
C THR A 31 11.78 8.05 4.63
N GLU A 32 12.68 8.85 5.21
CA GLU A 32 13.88 9.37 4.55
C GLU A 32 15.04 8.37 4.63
N SER A 33 14.75 7.10 4.92
CA SER A 33 15.76 6.05 5.02
C SER A 33 16.42 5.80 3.66
N GLU A 34 17.75 5.76 3.64
CA GLU A 34 18.55 5.37 2.48
C GLU A 34 18.23 3.93 2.01
N THR A 35 17.63 3.11 2.88
CA THR A 35 17.25 1.72 2.61
C THR A 35 15.74 1.53 2.69
N LEU A 36 14.99 2.33 1.93
CA LEU A 36 13.55 2.12 1.78
C LEU A 36 13.29 0.68 1.30
N ASN A 37 12.47 -0.06 2.05
CA ASN A 37 12.13 -1.44 1.75
C ASN A 37 10.68 -1.75 2.17
N TRP A 38 10.20 -2.92 1.78
CA TRP A 38 8.82 -3.35 2.05
C TRP A 38 8.48 -3.44 3.54
N GLU A 39 9.38 -3.99 4.35
CA GLU A 39 9.17 -4.16 5.80
C GLU A 39 8.99 -2.81 6.48
N LEU A 40 9.81 -1.82 6.13
CA LEU A 40 9.72 -0.47 6.68
C LEU A 40 8.40 0.23 6.31
N LEU A 41 7.90 0.02 5.09
CA LEU A 41 6.58 0.51 4.67
C LEU A 41 5.46 -0.18 5.46
N LEU A 42 5.59 -1.49 5.69
CA LEU A 42 4.63 -2.28 6.46
C LEU A 42 4.58 -1.82 7.91
N GLU A 43 5.73 -1.68 8.57
CA GLU A 43 5.83 -1.19 9.95
C GLU A 43 5.21 0.20 10.11
N THR A 44 5.58 1.12 9.22
CA THR A 44 5.06 2.50 9.23
C THR A 44 3.54 2.52 9.06
N LEU A 45 3.01 1.68 8.16
CA LEU A 45 1.58 1.58 7.95
C LEU A 45 0.89 0.89 9.13
N GLU A 46 1.48 -0.17 9.70
CA GLU A 46 0.96 -0.88 10.86
C GLU A 46 0.75 0.06 12.04
N GLU A 47 1.74 0.88 12.39
CA GLU A 47 1.61 1.89 13.45
C GLU A 47 0.42 2.82 13.20
N ARG A 48 0.25 3.24 11.94
CA ARG A 48 -0.86 4.10 11.55
C ARG A 48 -2.22 3.39 11.65
N ILE A 49 -2.31 2.14 11.21
CA ILE A 49 -3.54 1.36 11.30
C ILE A 49 -3.88 1.06 12.76
N LEU A 50 -2.88 0.79 13.61
CA LEU A 50 -3.07 0.59 15.04
C LEU A 50 -3.67 1.82 15.71
N ASP A 51 -3.16 3.01 15.40
CA ASP A 51 -3.73 4.29 15.86
C ASP A 51 -5.18 4.47 15.38
N LEU A 52 -5.45 4.20 14.11
CA LEU A 52 -6.80 4.33 13.56
C LEU A 52 -7.78 3.31 14.16
N LEU A 53 -7.35 2.06 14.41
CA LEU A 53 -8.18 1.05 15.07
C LEU A 53 -8.54 1.48 16.50
N LYS A 54 -7.58 2.04 17.25
CA LYS A 54 -7.77 2.45 18.64
C LYS A 54 -8.60 3.73 18.76
N ASN A 55 -8.34 4.71 17.90
CA ASN A 55 -8.81 6.07 18.11
C ASN A 55 -9.86 6.53 17.09
N ASN A 56 -9.88 5.97 15.87
CA ASN A 56 -10.72 6.45 14.77
C ASN A 56 -11.21 5.32 13.82
N PRO A 57 -11.90 4.27 14.31
CA PRO A 57 -12.26 3.11 13.50
C PRO A 57 -13.21 3.43 12.34
N ASN A 58 -14.11 4.41 12.50
CA ASN A 58 -15.00 4.85 11.41
C ASN A 58 -14.21 5.44 10.23
N LYS A 59 -13.14 6.19 10.53
CA LYS A 59 -12.28 6.75 9.50
C LYS A 59 -11.51 5.66 8.77
N LEU A 60 -11.02 4.65 9.50
CA LEU A 60 -10.37 3.48 8.91
C LEU A 60 -11.30 2.80 7.90
N LEU A 61 -12.53 2.46 8.31
CA LEU A 61 -13.50 1.79 7.45
C LEU A 61 -13.82 2.60 6.18
N GLY A 62 -13.97 3.93 6.31
CA GLY A 62 -14.17 4.81 5.16
C GLY A 62 -12.99 4.78 4.17
N THR A 63 -11.76 4.80 4.67
CA THR A 63 -10.56 4.71 3.82
C THR A 63 -10.45 3.34 3.14
N LEU A 64 -10.72 2.25 3.85
CA LEU A 64 -10.69 0.89 3.31
C LEU A 64 -11.66 0.73 2.13
N TYR A 65 -12.86 1.29 2.25
CA TYR A 65 -13.86 1.26 1.18
C TYR A 65 -13.37 1.98 -0.09
N VAL A 66 -12.78 3.16 0.04
CA VAL A 66 -12.22 3.92 -1.10
C VAL A 66 -11.08 3.15 -1.79
N LEU A 67 -10.32 2.35 -1.04
CA LEU A 67 -9.24 1.54 -1.56
C LEU A 67 -9.66 0.17 -2.10
N ASP A 68 -10.96 -0.10 -2.12
CA ASP A 68 -11.51 -1.37 -2.61
C ASP A 68 -10.96 -2.57 -1.81
N ILE A 69 -10.82 -2.39 -0.49
CA ILE A 69 -10.54 -3.48 0.44
C ILE A 69 -11.87 -4.11 0.85
N SER A 70 -12.04 -5.38 0.55
CA SER A 70 -13.30 -6.09 0.82
C SER A 70 -13.59 -6.22 2.31
N GLU A 71 -14.88 -6.22 2.67
CA GLU A 71 -15.33 -6.49 4.05
C GLU A 71 -14.84 -7.86 4.54
N ARG A 72 -14.73 -8.84 3.63
CA ARG A 72 -14.15 -10.14 3.92
C ARG A 72 -12.72 -10.02 4.43
N THR A 73 -11.86 -9.27 3.73
CA THR A 73 -10.46 -9.04 4.11
C THR A 73 -10.37 -8.34 5.47
N TYR A 74 -11.21 -7.33 5.69
CA TYR A 74 -11.29 -6.63 6.97
C TYR A 74 -11.68 -7.60 8.10
N ASN A 75 -12.74 -8.39 7.91
CA ASN A 75 -13.23 -9.34 8.91
C ASN A 75 -12.20 -10.45 9.20
N GLU A 76 -11.47 -10.93 8.19
CA GLU A 76 -10.36 -11.88 8.37
C GLU A 76 -9.23 -11.28 9.22
N ALA A 77 -8.86 -10.02 9.00
CA ALA A 77 -7.88 -9.33 9.83
C ALA A 77 -8.37 -9.12 11.27
N MET A 78 -9.65 -8.77 11.47
CA MET A 78 -10.23 -8.57 12.81
C MET A 78 -10.34 -9.85 13.65
N ARG A 79 -10.27 -11.04 13.04
CA ARG A 79 -10.23 -12.32 13.76
C ARG A 79 -8.87 -12.61 14.41
N ARG A 80 -7.84 -11.82 14.14
CA ARG A 80 -6.54 -11.98 14.79
C ARG A 80 -6.61 -11.60 16.27
N ASP A 81 -5.79 -12.27 17.07
CA ASP A 81 -5.70 -12.05 18.51
C ASP A 81 -4.80 -10.86 18.82
N GLY A 82 -5.37 -9.84 19.49
CA GLY A 82 -4.66 -8.61 19.83
C GLY A 82 -4.80 -7.50 18.78
N MET A 83 -4.65 -6.26 19.20
CA MET A 83 -4.80 -5.10 18.32
C MET A 83 -3.64 -4.98 17.33
N GLU A 84 -2.45 -5.32 17.78
CA GLU A 84 -1.22 -5.30 17.01
C GLU A 84 -1.31 -6.32 15.85
N ALA A 85 -1.70 -7.57 16.12
CA ALA A 85 -1.88 -8.57 15.07
C ALA A 85 -2.98 -8.21 14.06
N ARG A 86 -4.05 -7.53 14.51
CA ARG A 86 -5.11 -7.00 13.64
C ARG A 86 -4.60 -5.87 12.76
N ALA A 87 -3.84 -4.94 13.33
CA ALA A 87 -3.22 -3.83 12.63
C ALA A 87 -2.24 -4.33 11.57
N HIS A 88 -1.37 -5.26 11.94
CA HIS A 88 -0.42 -5.91 11.05
C HIS A 88 -1.12 -6.57 9.86
N ALA A 89 -2.13 -7.41 10.12
CA ALA A 89 -2.88 -8.10 9.06
C ALA A 89 -3.59 -7.13 8.10
N LEU A 90 -4.14 -6.03 8.62
CA LEU A 90 -4.72 -4.98 7.79
C LEU A 90 -3.67 -4.22 6.99
N ALA A 91 -2.56 -3.83 7.63
CA ALA A 91 -1.47 -3.10 6.98
C ALA A 91 -0.89 -3.91 5.82
N GLU A 92 -0.68 -5.22 6.00
CA GLU A 92 -0.23 -6.12 4.94
C GLU A 92 -1.21 -6.13 3.75
N ALA A 93 -2.51 -6.25 4.01
CA ALA A 93 -3.54 -6.25 2.97
C ALA A 93 -3.59 -4.92 2.20
N ILE A 94 -3.50 -3.79 2.92
CA ILE A 94 -3.52 -2.45 2.35
C ILE A 94 -2.27 -2.20 1.50
N LEU A 95 -1.09 -2.53 2.04
CA LEU A 95 0.18 -2.29 1.36
C LEU A 95 0.24 -3.08 0.04
N ARG A 96 -0.19 -4.35 0.06
CA ARG A 96 -0.35 -5.16 -1.16
C ARG A 96 -1.30 -4.52 -2.16
N ARG A 97 -2.44 -4.00 -1.72
CA ARG A 97 -3.42 -3.37 -2.60
C ARG A 97 -2.87 -2.10 -3.26
N GLU A 98 -2.19 -1.24 -2.51
CA GLU A 98 -1.57 -0.03 -3.06
C GLU A 98 -0.46 -0.36 -4.06
N SER A 99 0.41 -1.30 -3.71
CA SER A 99 1.44 -1.84 -4.60
C SER A 99 0.84 -2.38 -5.90
N GLN A 100 -0.25 -3.17 -5.82
CA GLN A 100 -0.93 -3.70 -7.00
C GLN A 100 -1.56 -2.60 -7.87
N LYS A 101 -2.10 -1.53 -7.27
CA LYS A 101 -2.63 -0.37 -8.03
C LYS A 101 -1.53 0.30 -8.82
N ILE A 102 -0.35 0.47 -8.23
CA ILE A 102 0.83 1.04 -8.91
C ILE A 102 1.24 0.16 -10.09
N GLU A 103 1.39 -1.15 -9.86
CA GLU A 103 1.76 -2.10 -10.91
C GLU A 103 0.75 -2.08 -12.07
N THR A 104 -0.55 -2.06 -11.75
CA THR A 104 -1.61 -1.96 -12.74
C THR A 104 -1.50 -0.65 -13.53
N ARG A 105 -1.28 0.48 -12.86
CA ARG A 105 -1.09 1.77 -13.55
C ARG A 105 0.12 1.77 -14.47
N ARG A 106 1.26 1.23 -14.02
CA ARG A 106 2.48 1.10 -14.84
C ARG A 106 2.24 0.25 -16.10
N ARG A 107 1.55 -0.88 -15.95
CA ARG A 107 1.27 -1.81 -17.05
C ARG A 107 0.27 -1.28 -18.09
N TYR A 108 -0.70 -0.48 -17.66
CA TYR A 108 -1.79 0.00 -18.51
C TYR A 108 -1.71 1.49 -18.87
N THR A 109 -0.67 2.21 -18.45
CA THR A 109 -0.39 3.54 -18.99
C THR A 109 0.01 3.40 -20.46
N PRO A 110 -0.80 3.88 -21.43
CA PRO A 110 -0.42 3.85 -22.83
C PRO A 110 0.87 4.65 -22.99
N ARG A 111 1.87 4.09 -23.67
CA ARG A 111 2.98 4.91 -24.18
C ARG A 111 2.32 6.04 -24.99
N PRO A 112 2.64 7.33 -24.72
CA PRO A 112 2.11 8.41 -25.53
C PRO A 112 2.38 8.05 -26.99
N PRO A 113 1.41 8.23 -27.91
CA PRO A 113 1.65 7.94 -29.32
C PRO A 113 2.93 8.67 -29.71
N GLU A 114 3.91 7.94 -30.23
CA GLU A 114 5.03 8.56 -30.94
C GLU A 114 4.35 9.43 -31.99
N ILE A 115 4.55 10.74 -31.89
CA ILE A 115 4.13 11.66 -32.94
C ILE A 115 5.05 11.29 -34.11
N GLU A 116 4.66 10.29 -34.89
CA GLU A 116 5.25 10.07 -36.22
C GLU A 116 5.01 11.38 -36.96
N ASP A 117 6.12 12.01 -37.37
CA ASP A 117 6.15 13.24 -38.14
C ASP A 117 5.25 13.14 -39.38
N TRP A 118 3.99 13.53 -39.25
CA TRP A 118 3.08 13.80 -40.37
C TRP A 118 3.36 15.18 -40.96
N ILE A 119 4.63 15.56 -41.10
CA ILE A 119 5.06 16.68 -41.93
C ILE A 119 5.53 16.08 -43.26
N ARG A 120 4.57 15.93 -44.18
CA ARG A 120 4.82 15.76 -45.60
C ARG A 120 4.51 17.05 -46.33
#